data_AF-A0A9C6W9M1-F1
#
_entry.id   AF-A0A9C6W9M1-F1
#
_cell.length_a   1.000
_cell.length_b   1.000
_cell.length_c   1.000
_cell.angle_alpha   90.00
_cell.angle_beta   90.00
_cell.angle_gamma   90.00
#
_symmetry.space_group_name_H-M   'P 1'
#
loop_
_entity.id
_entity.type
_entity.pdbx_description
1 polymer ?
#
loop_
_entity_poly.entity_id
_entity_poly.type
_entity_poly.pdbx_seq_one_letter_code
_entity_poly.pdbx_strand_id
1 'polypeptide(L)'
;MFVATTQLRRFLLCVFLWLLTQRGTCGAYHEEGRYPCAFIDTVNITGSYSMGSNMNGSYLHNWTVIPRELVTPYDFVIENGIRVPAVRHLRACVCRLRPCVRFCCPAGQFYQLETRRCVDHPEVPGHSHMTVQLQNGTQLHQELGTWFSVHVESPCDHMRAVTKDSEYLHWTLHENGSITHREHHFTKHYCFTPLLFGNSSWSWQPLACEPEKLHFVLGVREWTYAICLLICIISMFIVLMVHLTCSDMRNSFYGVAVKAYMICVIFGYALLAHLTLHDPANLSSAACRIIPSRCSSWFCPFTY
;
A
#
# COMPACT_ATOMS: atom_id res chain seq x y z
N MET A 1 3.89 -49.62 19.53
CA MET A 1 4.24 -48.35 20.22
C MET A 1 5.58 -47.74 19.77
N PHE A 2 6.47 -48.47 19.08
CA PHE A 2 7.82 -47.99 18.69
C PHE A 2 7.92 -47.25 17.33
N VAL A 3 6.86 -47.21 16.52
CA VAL A 3 6.90 -46.62 15.15
C VAL A 3 6.51 -45.12 15.15
N ALA A 4 5.83 -44.64 16.19
CA ALA A 4 5.33 -43.26 16.26
C ALA A 4 6.42 -42.22 16.60
N THR A 5 7.47 -42.62 17.32
CA THR A 5 8.53 -41.72 17.79
C THR A 5 9.58 -41.42 16.70
N THR A 6 9.77 -42.32 15.73
CA THR A 6 10.69 -42.15 14.61
C THR A 6 10.15 -41.20 13.54
N GLN A 7 8.83 -41.16 13.35
CA GLN A 7 8.18 -40.25 12.40
C GLN A 7 8.19 -38.79 12.87
N LEU A 8 7.95 -38.56 14.17
CA LEU A 8 7.96 -37.21 14.76
C LEU A 8 9.35 -36.56 14.68
N ARG A 9 10.42 -37.35 14.85
CA ARG A 9 11.81 -36.88 14.79
C ARG A 9 12.25 -36.51 13.37
N ARG A 10 11.75 -37.22 12.35
CA ARG A 10 11.99 -36.90 10.92
C ARG A 10 11.22 -35.65 10.47
N PHE A 11 10.02 -35.45 11.02
CA PHE A 11 9.19 -34.28 10.76
C PHE A 11 9.85 -32.99 11.28
N LEU A 12 10.38 -33.00 12.51
CA LEU A 12 11.07 -31.85 13.12
C LEU A 12 12.37 -31.48 12.37
N LEU A 13 13.13 -32.47 11.89
CA LEU A 13 14.35 -32.23 11.11
C LEU A 13 14.07 -31.61 9.74
N CYS A 14 12.98 -32.01 9.06
CA CYS A 14 12.58 -31.42 7.78
C CYS A 14 12.09 -29.97 7.95
N VAL A 15 11.33 -29.68 9.02
CA VAL A 15 10.89 -28.31 9.34
C VAL A 15 12.08 -27.39 9.62
N PHE A 16 13.12 -27.89 10.32
CA PHE A 16 14.31 -27.11 10.62
C PHE A 16 15.19 -26.83 9.37
N LEU A 17 15.33 -27.80 8.48
CA LEU A 17 16.01 -27.62 7.18
C LEU A 17 15.24 -26.68 6.22
N TRP A 18 13.92 -26.64 6.34
CA TRP A 18 13.05 -25.79 5.53
C TRP A 18 13.02 -24.32 6.00
N LEU A 19 13.22 -24.07 7.30
CA LEU A 19 13.44 -22.72 7.83
C LEU A 19 14.77 -22.10 7.34
N LEU A 20 15.78 -22.92 7.06
CA LEU A 20 17.09 -22.45 6.59
C LEU A 20 17.12 -22.07 5.10
N THR A 21 16.10 -22.44 4.30
CA THR A 21 16.07 -22.20 2.84
C THR A 21 15.26 -20.98 2.41
N GLN A 22 14.72 -20.18 3.34
CA GLN A 22 13.92 -18.99 3.02
C GLN A 22 14.70 -17.68 2.78
N ARG A 23 16.04 -17.70 2.71
CA ARG A 23 16.80 -16.53 2.22
C ARG A 23 17.03 -16.66 0.71
N GLY A 24 16.08 -16.17 -0.08
CA GLY A 24 16.20 -16.17 -1.54
C GLY A 24 15.17 -15.30 -2.24
N THR A 25 15.45 -13.99 -2.27
CA THR A 25 15.09 -13.01 -3.34
C THR A 25 13.70 -13.10 -3.96
N CYS A 26 12.79 -12.22 -3.52
CA CYS A 26 11.68 -11.76 -4.36
C CYS A 26 12.01 -10.37 -4.90
N GLY A 27 12.35 -10.30 -6.19
CA GLY A 27 12.34 -9.06 -6.95
C GLY A 27 10.90 -8.55 -7.06
N ALA A 28 10.72 -7.27 -6.76
CA ALA A 28 9.46 -6.55 -6.92
C ALA A 28 9.05 -6.53 -8.41
N TYR A 29 7.84 -6.98 -8.72
CA TYR A 29 7.23 -6.77 -10.02
C TYR A 29 6.56 -5.39 -10.03
N HIS A 30 7.07 -4.51 -10.89
CA HIS A 30 6.59 -3.15 -11.11
C HIS A 30 5.43 -3.16 -12.12
N GLU A 31 4.25 -2.69 -11.72
CA GLU A 31 3.08 -2.49 -12.60
C GLU A 31 3.25 -1.21 -13.48
N GLU A 32 4.46 -0.97 -13.99
CA GLU A 32 4.94 0.32 -14.55
C GLU A 32 4.84 0.41 -16.09
N GLY A 33 4.13 -0.49 -16.77
CA GLY A 33 4.21 -0.59 -18.24
C GLY A 33 3.46 0.47 -19.04
N ARG A 34 2.46 1.15 -18.43
CA ARG A 34 1.53 2.06 -19.16
C ARG A 34 1.65 3.53 -18.77
N TYR A 35 2.20 3.83 -17.60
CA TYR A 35 2.30 5.18 -17.06
C TYR A 35 3.73 5.46 -16.61
N PRO A 36 4.30 6.64 -16.91
CA PRO A 36 5.71 6.94 -16.62
C PRO A 36 6.01 7.07 -15.12
N CYS A 37 4.99 7.32 -14.30
CA CYS A 37 5.12 7.33 -12.84
C CYS A 37 3.76 7.18 -12.13
N ALA A 38 3.79 7.14 -10.79
CA ALA A 38 2.61 7.04 -9.94
C ALA A 38 1.71 8.27 -10.11
N PHE A 39 0.38 8.08 -10.06
CA PHE A 39 -0.60 9.15 -10.27
C PHE A 39 -0.38 10.35 -9.33
N ILE A 40 -0.04 10.10 -8.06
CA ILE A 40 0.23 11.14 -7.05
C ILE A 40 1.43 12.03 -7.41
N ASP A 41 2.34 11.56 -8.26
CA ASP A 41 3.53 12.30 -8.72
C ASP A 41 3.25 13.09 -10.02
N THR A 42 2.00 13.08 -10.49
CA THR A 42 1.59 13.74 -11.72
C THR A 42 0.73 14.96 -11.45
N VAL A 43 0.80 15.93 -12.35
CA VAL A 43 0.03 17.18 -12.32
C VAL A 43 -0.84 17.25 -13.57
N ASN A 44 -2.03 17.82 -13.44
CA ASN A 44 -2.89 18.06 -14.59
C ASN A 44 -2.31 19.22 -15.44
N ILE A 45 -1.96 18.92 -16.68
CA ILE A 45 -1.41 19.89 -17.63
C ILE A 45 -2.38 20.16 -18.80
N THR A 46 -3.65 19.81 -18.64
CA THR A 46 -4.69 20.10 -19.64
C THR A 46 -4.81 21.62 -19.80
N GLY A 47 -4.53 22.13 -21.00
CA GLY A 47 -4.46 23.58 -21.29
C GLY A 47 -3.06 24.18 -21.20
N SER A 48 -2.02 23.40 -20.88
CA SER A 48 -0.62 23.85 -20.99
C SER A 48 -0.20 24.07 -22.44
N TYR A 49 0.79 24.94 -22.64
CA TYR A 49 1.32 25.22 -23.97
C TYR A 49 2.19 24.06 -24.45
N SER A 50 1.78 23.41 -25.54
CA SER A 50 2.64 22.46 -26.23
C SER A 50 3.64 23.23 -27.06
N MET A 51 4.93 23.09 -26.75
CA MET A 51 5.98 23.46 -27.68
C MET A 51 5.92 22.45 -28.81
N GLY A 52 5.29 22.84 -29.93
CA GLY A 52 5.18 22.03 -31.14
C GLY A 52 6.55 21.57 -31.69
N SER A 53 6.55 21.02 -32.92
CA SER A 53 7.65 20.29 -33.59
C SER A 53 9.09 20.82 -33.45
N ASN A 54 9.30 22.07 -33.03
CA ASN A 54 10.60 22.68 -32.81
C ASN A 54 11.35 22.17 -31.55
N MET A 55 10.66 21.54 -30.59
CA MET A 55 11.27 20.95 -29.37
C MET A 55 10.68 19.59 -29.01
N ASN A 56 10.65 18.65 -29.97
CA ASN A 56 10.28 17.24 -29.76
C ASN A 56 8.90 17.00 -29.09
N GLY A 57 7.99 17.98 -29.12
CA GLY A 57 6.67 17.88 -28.50
C GLY A 57 6.68 17.97 -26.97
N SER A 58 7.64 18.71 -26.40
CA SER A 58 7.65 19.04 -24.97
C SER A 58 6.51 19.99 -24.59
N TYR A 59 6.20 20.05 -23.29
CA TYR A 59 5.13 20.88 -22.73
C TYR A 59 5.72 21.91 -21.77
N LEU A 60 5.24 23.15 -21.81
CA LEU A 60 5.59 24.16 -20.81
C LEU A 60 4.44 24.33 -19.82
N HIS A 61 4.72 24.05 -18.55
CA HIS A 61 3.79 24.23 -17.44
C HIS A 61 4.50 24.91 -16.28
N ASN A 62 3.96 26.01 -15.76
CA ASN A 62 4.56 26.80 -14.67
C ASN A 62 6.06 27.08 -14.87
N TRP A 63 6.43 27.60 -16.05
CA TRP A 63 7.82 27.92 -16.44
C TRP A 63 8.79 26.72 -16.44
N THR A 64 8.25 25.50 -16.35
CA THR A 64 9.03 24.25 -16.38
C THR A 64 8.77 23.51 -17.69
N VAL A 65 9.84 23.15 -18.40
CA VAL A 65 9.79 22.37 -19.63
C VAL A 65 9.69 20.89 -19.25
N ILE A 66 8.61 20.25 -19.67
CA ILE A 66 8.27 18.87 -19.39
C ILE A 66 8.49 18.06 -20.68
N PRO A 67 9.37 17.05 -20.65
CA PRO A 67 9.63 16.20 -21.81
C PRO A 67 8.42 15.30 -22.10
N ARG A 68 8.19 14.97 -23.37
CA ARG A 68 6.99 14.26 -23.83
C ARG A 68 6.86 12.87 -23.21
N GLU A 69 7.99 12.24 -22.89
CA GLU A 69 8.10 10.91 -22.28
C GLU A 69 7.51 10.86 -20.86
N LEU A 70 7.40 12.01 -20.19
CA LEU A 70 6.80 12.14 -18.86
C LEU A 70 5.33 12.55 -18.91
N VAL A 71 4.74 12.66 -20.09
CA VAL A 71 3.36 13.09 -20.31
C VAL A 71 2.53 11.93 -20.83
N THR A 72 1.36 11.70 -20.25
CA THR A 72 0.45 10.63 -20.68
C THR A 72 -1.00 11.07 -20.47
N PRO A 73 -1.92 10.68 -21.38
CA PRO A 73 -3.35 10.87 -21.15
C PRO A 73 -3.89 9.88 -20.11
N TYR A 74 -4.64 10.40 -19.15
CA TYR A 74 -5.37 9.63 -18.13
C TYR A 74 -6.87 9.75 -18.36
N ASP A 75 -7.60 8.67 -18.13
CA ASP A 75 -9.06 8.53 -18.21
C ASP A 75 -9.70 8.27 -16.84
N PHE A 76 -8.93 8.49 -15.77
CA PHE A 76 -9.36 8.33 -14.39
C PHE A 76 -8.67 9.38 -13.50
N VAL A 77 -9.28 9.64 -12.35
CA VAL A 77 -8.69 10.35 -11.22
C VAL A 77 -8.63 9.42 -10.02
N ILE A 78 -7.79 9.73 -9.04
CA ILE A 78 -7.77 9.01 -7.77
C ILE A 78 -8.43 9.90 -6.73
N GLU A 79 -9.59 9.47 -6.25
CA GLU A 79 -10.33 10.11 -5.16
C GLU A 79 -10.36 9.11 -4.00
N ASN A 80 -9.87 9.51 -2.83
CA ASN A 80 -9.79 8.65 -1.63
C ASN A 80 -9.12 7.28 -1.87
N GLY A 81 -8.05 7.28 -2.67
CA GLY A 81 -7.32 6.05 -3.01
C GLY A 81 -8.02 5.14 -4.02
N ILE A 82 -9.22 5.51 -4.49
CA ILE A 82 -10.00 4.74 -5.46
C ILE A 82 -9.88 5.40 -6.84
N ARG A 83 -9.69 4.58 -7.89
CA ARG A 83 -9.69 5.06 -9.28
C ARG A 83 -11.13 5.31 -9.73
N VAL A 84 -11.47 6.58 -9.92
CA VAL A 84 -12.77 7.02 -10.42
C VAL A 84 -12.64 7.38 -11.90
N PRO A 85 -13.50 6.86 -12.80
CA PRO A 85 -13.49 7.25 -14.20
C PRO A 85 -13.69 8.76 -14.36
N ALA A 86 -12.87 9.40 -15.19
CA ALA A 86 -12.91 10.83 -15.43
C ALA A 86 -12.79 11.16 -16.91
N VAL A 87 -13.13 12.39 -17.28
CA VAL A 87 -12.90 12.88 -18.64
C VAL A 87 -11.41 12.78 -18.96
N ARG A 88 -11.09 12.30 -20.17
CA ARG A 88 -9.72 12.11 -20.62
C ARG A 88 -8.95 13.44 -20.54
N HIS A 89 -7.87 13.45 -19.76
CA HIS A 89 -7.08 14.64 -19.47
C HIS A 89 -5.57 14.32 -19.54
N LEU A 90 -4.73 15.32 -19.80
CA LEU A 90 -3.29 15.13 -19.85
C LEU A 90 -2.69 15.36 -18.48
N ARG A 91 -1.87 14.41 -18.01
CA ARG A 91 -1.06 14.59 -16.81
C ARG A 91 0.42 14.40 -17.11
N ALA A 92 1.24 15.10 -16.35
CA ALA A 92 2.69 15.08 -16.48
C ALA A 92 3.38 14.71 -15.16
N CYS A 93 4.44 13.90 -15.24
CA CYS A 93 5.22 13.49 -14.09
C CYS A 93 6.24 14.56 -13.65
N VAL A 94 5.78 15.62 -12.98
CA VAL A 94 6.64 16.74 -12.58
C VAL A 94 7.55 16.36 -11.41
N CYS A 95 7.12 15.46 -10.52
CA CYS A 95 7.92 15.05 -9.36
C CYS A 95 9.19 14.25 -9.70
N ARG A 96 9.31 13.77 -10.96
CA ARG A 96 10.56 13.18 -11.47
C ARG A 96 11.55 14.22 -12.00
N LEU A 97 11.08 15.42 -12.36
CA LEU A 97 11.94 16.52 -12.80
C LEU A 97 12.49 17.32 -11.61
N ARG A 98 11.64 17.55 -10.61
CA ARG A 98 12.00 18.23 -9.35
C ARG A 98 11.31 17.53 -8.19
N PRO A 99 11.95 17.39 -7.02
CA PRO A 99 11.31 16.80 -5.86
C PRO A 99 10.05 17.59 -5.49
N CYS A 100 8.98 16.88 -5.13
CA CYS A 100 7.69 17.50 -4.80
C CYS A 100 7.51 17.65 -3.30
N VAL A 101 6.94 18.79 -2.89
CA VAL A 101 6.45 19.01 -1.52
C VAL A 101 4.97 19.32 -1.61
N ARG A 102 4.18 18.69 -0.73
CA ARG A 102 2.72 18.80 -0.72
C ARG A 102 2.26 19.60 0.49
N PHE A 103 1.39 20.56 0.26
CA PHE A 103 0.65 21.29 1.28
C PHE A 103 -0.83 20.92 1.19
N CYS A 104 -1.47 20.77 2.34
CA CYS A 104 -2.86 20.36 2.39
C CYS A 104 -3.80 21.48 1.92
N CYS A 105 -3.40 22.74 2.15
CA CYS A 105 -4.18 23.94 1.86
C CYS A 105 -3.36 24.99 1.09
N PRO A 106 -4.04 25.96 0.45
CA PRO A 106 -3.39 27.15 -0.11
C PRO A 106 -2.76 28.03 0.97
N ALA A 107 -1.85 28.92 0.56
CA ALA A 107 -1.21 29.87 1.48
C ALA A 107 -2.25 30.78 2.15
N GLY A 108 -2.11 31.00 3.47
CA GLY A 108 -3.07 31.76 4.28
C GLY A 108 -4.19 30.92 4.89
N GLN A 109 -4.25 29.63 4.57
CA GLN A 109 -5.20 28.67 5.12
C GLN A 109 -4.48 27.55 5.86
N PHE A 110 -5.15 26.98 6.86
CA PHE A 110 -4.69 25.77 7.53
C PHE A 110 -5.76 24.67 7.46
N TYR A 111 -5.34 23.42 7.50
CA TYR A 111 -6.22 22.27 7.45
C TYR A 111 -6.80 22.00 8.84
N GLN A 112 -8.11 22.20 9.01
CA GLN A 112 -8.80 21.87 10.26
C GLN A 112 -9.22 20.39 10.25
N LEU A 113 -8.67 19.60 11.20
CA LEU A 113 -8.91 18.15 11.26
C LEU A 113 -10.38 17.79 11.54
N GLU A 114 -11.11 18.62 12.28
CA GLU A 114 -12.50 18.37 12.68
C GLU A 114 -13.46 18.52 11.51
N THR A 115 -13.32 19.60 10.75
CA THR A 115 -14.19 19.95 9.63
C THR A 115 -13.69 19.37 8.30
N ARG A 116 -12.43 18.87 8.27
CA ARG A 116 -11.75 18.32 7.09
C ARG A 116 -11.71 19.32 5.92
N ARG A 117 -11.49 20.59 6.25
CA ARG A 117 -11.49 21.69 5.30
C ARG A 117 -10.38 22.68 5.61
N CYS A 118 -9.95 23.38 4.57
CA CYS A 118 -9.07 24.52 4.70
C CYS A 118 -9.85 25.71 5.21
N VAL A 119 -9.35 26.32 6.29
CA VAL A 119 -9.97 27.49 6.94
C VAL A 119 -8.96 28.62 6.94
N ASP A 120 -9.44 29.82 6.62
CA ASP A 120 -8.65 31.05 6.67
C ASP A 120 -8.38 31.44 8.12
N HIS A 121 -7.14 31.81 8.42
CA HIS A 121 -6.81 32.43 9.70
C HIS A 121 -5.72 33.51 9.51
N PRO A 122 -5.91 34.71 10.08
CA PRO A 122 -5.09 35.89 9.77
C PRO A 122 -3.60 35.74 10.12
N GLU A 123 -3.25 34.84 11.04
CA GLU A 123 -1.88 34.65 11.53
C GLU A 123 -1.19 33.39 10.95
N VAL A 124 -1.76 32.76 9.92
CA VAL A 124 -1.19 31.55 9.33
C VAL A 124 0.14 31.86 8.64
N PRO A 125 1.23 31.16 8.97
CA PRO A 125 2.52 31.35 8.31
C PRO A 125 2.43 30.95 6.83
N GLY A 126 3.14 31.68 5.97
CA GLY A 126 3.23 31.37 4.54
C GLY A 126 4.00 30.07 4.24
N HIS A 127 3.78 29.51 3.05
CA HIS A 127 4.36 28.22 2.61
C HIS A 127 5.76 28.37 1.97
N SER A 128 6.38 29.54 2.08
CA SER A 128 7.57 29.88 1.29
C SER A 128 8.84 29.23 1.81
N HIS A 129 9.01 29.11 3.13
CA HIS A 129 10.25 28.64 3.75
C HIS A 129 10.04 27.45 4.66
N MET A 130 10.95 26.48 4.60
CA MET A 130 10.94 25.30 5.45
C MET A 130 12.37 24.81 5.72
N THR A 131 12.55 24.14 6.85
CA THR A 131 13.82 23.48 7.18
C THR A 131 13.90 22.14 6.45
N VAL A 132 14.93 22.00 5.62
CA VAL A 132 15.21 20.80 4.81
C VAL A 132 16.53 20.19 5.26
N GLN A 133 16.56 18.88 5.41
CA GLN A 133 17.78 18.11 5.65
C GLN A 133 18.39 17.66 4.33
N LEU A 134 19.64 18.06 4.08
CA LEU A 134 20.40 17.60 2.92
C LEU A 134 20.95 16.18 3.16
N GLN A 135 21.36 15.50 2.08
CA GLN A 135 22.03 14.20 2.17
C GLN A 135 23.26 14.19 3.08
N ASN A 136 23.94 15.33 3.21
CA ASN A 136 25.10 15.51 4.09
C ASN A 136 24.73 15.61 5.58
N GLY A 137 23.44 15.52 5.93
CA GLY A 137 22.92 15.60 7.30
C GLY A 137 22.71 17.03 7.82
N THR A 138 23.21 18.04 7.10
CA THR A 138 23.01 19.47 7.40
C THR A 138 21.55 19.88 7.22
N GLN A 139 21.02 20.70 8.13
CA GLN A 139 19.70 21.31 7.99
C GLN A 139 19.82 22.73 7.45
N LEU A 140 19.07 23.06 6.41
CA LEU A 140 19.04 24.37 5.79
C LEU A 140 17.62 24.92 5.78
N HIS A 141 17.46 26.16 6.21
CA HIS A 141 16.21 26.89 6.09
C HIS A 141 16.22 27.65 4.76
N GLN A 142 15.39 27.24 3.82
CA GLN A 142 15.43 27.76 2.45
C GLN A 142 14.03 27.91 1.85
N GLU A 143 13.95 28.70 0.79
CA GLU A 143 12.73 28.84 0.00
C GLU A 143 12.42 27.54 -0.76
N LEU A 144 11.17 27.08 -0.66
CA LEU A 144 10.74 25.82 -1.26
C LEU A 144 10.59 25.91 -2.79
N GLY A 145 10.02 27.02 -3.31
CA GLY A 145 9.67 27.14 -4.72
C GLY A 145 10.85 27.12 -5.70
N THR A 146 12.07 27.37 -5.21
CA THR A 146 13.29 27.34 -6.03
C THR A 146 13.81 25.92 -6.26
N TRP A 147 13.62 25.01 -5.30
CA TRP A 147 14.16 23.65 -5.33
C TRP A 147 13.09 22.56 -5.50
N PHE A 148 11.89 22.82 -5.00
CA PHE A 148 10.79 21.86 -4.97
C PHE A 148 9.64 22.31 -5.88
N SER A 149 8.94 21.33 -6.45
CA SER A 149 7.62 21.55 -7.03
C SER A 149 6.59 21.55 -5.90
N VAL A 150 6.01 22.71 -5.62
CA VAL A 150 5.02 22.88 -4.55
C VAL A 150 3.64 22.50 -5.08
N HIS A 151 3.04 21.49 -4.47
CA HIS A 151 1.69 21.02 -4.79
C HIS A 151 0.75 21.32 -3.63
N VAL A 152 -0.42 21.86 -3.95
CA VAL A 152 -1.48 22.13 -2.96
C VAL A 152 -2.63 21.19 -3.22
N GLU A 153 -2.63 20.07 -2.52
CA GLU A 153 -3.70 19.08 -2.60
C GLU A 153 -3.65 18.14 -1.39
N SER A 154 -4.84 17.82 -0.91
CA SER A 154 -5.13 16.82 0.11
C SER A 154 -5.03 15.42 -0.54
N PRO A 155 -4.09 14.54 -0.15
CA PRO A 155 -3.97 13.21 -0.76
C PRO A 155 -5.11 12.24 -0.36
N CYS A 156 -5.88 12.57 0.67
CA CYS A 156 -6.96 11.73 1.23
C CYS A 156 -7.89 12.58 2.12
N ASP A 157 -9.16 12.20 2.21
CA ASP A 157 -10.12 12.88 3.11
C ASP A 157 -9.80 12.68 4.60
N HIS A 158 -9.26 11.50 4.94
CA HIS A 158 -8.95 11.09 6.31
C HIS A 158 -7.47 11.27 6.62
N MET A 159 -7.12 12.51 6.91
CA MET A 159 -5.79 12.88 7.37
C MET A 159 -5.69 12.96 8.88
N ARG A 160 -4.57 12.50 9.41
CA ARG A 160 -4.24 12.60 10.83
C ARG A 160 -2.84 13.14 11.03
N ALA A 161 -2.70 13.97 12.05
CA ALA A 161 -1.38 14.43 12.48
C ALA A 161 -0.56 13.24 12.97
N VAL A 162 0.69 13.17 12.52
CA VAL A 162 1.63 12.14 12.96
C VAL A 162 2.02 12.44 14.41
N THR A 163 1.29 11.82 15.34
CA THR A 163 1.47 11.98 16.79
C THR A 163 1.79 10.64 17.43
N LYS A 164 2.54 10.67 18.54
CA LYS A 164 2.76 9.51 19.41
C LYS A 164 2.32 9.90 20.81
N ASP A 165 1.43 9.11 21.42
CA ASP A 165 0.94 9.34 22.78
C ASP A 165 0.41 10.78 22.99
N SER A 166 -0.29 11.31 21.98
CA SER A 166 -0.83 12.69 21.91
C SER A 166 0.20 13.84 21.85
N GLU A 167 1.49 13.52 21.69
CA GLU A 167 2.54 14.51 21.42
C GLU A 167 2.86 14.59 19.92
N TYR A 168 3.10 15.80 19.43
CA TYR A 168 3.60 16.04 18.08
C TYR A 168 5.04 15.55 17.95
N LEU A 169 5.32 14.89 16.83
CA LEU A 169 6.59 14.25 16.59
C LEU A 169 7.52 15.16 15.78
N HIS A 170 8.82 15.12 16.10
CA HIS A 170 9.83 15.84 15.33
C HIS A 170 10.06 15.16 13.98
N TRP A 171 9.66 15.81 12.89
CA TRP A 171 9.80 15.30 11.53
C TRP A 171 10.94 16.03 10.81
N THR A 172 11.56 15.34 9.85
CA THR A 172 12.56 15.93 8.97
C THR A 172 12.13 15.78 7.51
N LEU A 173 12.07 16.90 6.79
CA LEU A 173 11.90 16.91 5.33
C LEU A 173 13.28 16.78 4.69
N HIS A 174 13.42 15.81 3.80
CA HIS A 174 14.66 15.58 3.06
C HIS A 174 14.62 16.27 1.70
N GLU A 175 15.79 16.51 1.13
CA GLU A 175 15.96 17.10 -0.21
C GLU A 175 15.25 16.34 -1.35
N ASN A 176 14.96 15.06 -1.17
CA ASN A 176 14.21 14.24 -2.13
C ASN A 176 12.68 14.41 -2.04
N GLY A 177 12.19 15.23 -1.09
CA GLY A 177 10.76 15.39 -0.82
C GLY A 177 10.16 14.24 -0.01
N SER A 178 10.97 13.42 0.65
CA SER A 178 10.48 12.46 1.64
C SER A 178 10.51 13.07 3.04
N ILE A 179 9.63 12.61 3.91
CA ILE A 179 9.65 12.95 5.33
C ILE A 179 10.05 11.71 6.14
N THR A 180 10.82 11.94 7.20
CA THR A 180 11.17 10.86 8.13
C THR A 180 10.87 11.23 9.56
N HIS A 181 10.44 10.23 10.33
CA HIS A 181 10.25 10.34 11.77
C HIS A 181 10.72 9.05 12.45
N ARG A 182 11.75 9.14 13.32
CA ARG A 182 12.28 8.02 14.14
C ARG A 182 12.26 6.68 13.38
N GLU A 183 12.93 6.64 12.22
CA GLU A 183 13.08 5.48 11.31
C GLU A 183 11.88 5.14 10.41
N HIS A 184 10.73 5.81 10.55
CA HIS A 184 9.61 5.66 9.61
C HIS A 184 9.75 6.67 8.47
N HIS A 185 9.81 6.15 7.24
CA HIS A 185 9.97 6.94 6.02
C HIS A 185 8.64 7.06 5.29
N PHE A 186 8.14 8.28 5.09
CA PHE A 186 6.96 8.54 4.27
C PHE A 186 7.38 9.33 3.04
N THR A 187 7.02 8.82 1.87
CA THR A 187 7.52 9.36 0.60
C THR A 187 6.47 10.15 -0.18
N LYS A 188 5.19 9.79 -0.09
CA LYS A 188 4.17 10.32 -1.03
C LYS A 188 2.82 10.66 -0.41
N HIS A 189 2.33 9.89 0.55
CA HIS A 189 0.99 10.05 1.13
C HIS A 189 0.99 10.96 2.36
N TYR A 190 1.50 12.17 2.20
CA TYR A 190 1.53 13.18 3.25
C TYR A 190 1.30 14.57 2.64
N CYS A 191 0.85 15.51 3.46
CA CYS A 191 0.87 16.93 3.13
C CYS A 191 1.14 17.75 4.39
N PHE A 192 1.70 18.96 4.23
CA PHE A 192 2.00 19.86 5.33
C PHE A 192 0.83 20.81 5.62
N THR A 193 0.57 21.02 6.90
CA THR A 193 -0.31 22.08 7.39
C THR A 193 0.36 22.77 8.58
N PRO A 194 0.14 24.07 8.79
CA PRO A 194 0.56 24.70 10.03
C PRO A 194 -0.45 24.32 11.11
N LEU A 195 0.05 23.86 12.25
CA LEU A 195 -0.74 23.59 13.45
C LEU A 195 -0.34 24.58 14.54
N LEU A 196 -1.35 25.08 15.24
CA LEU A 196 -1.17 25.99 16.36
C LEU A 196 -0.79 25.18 17.61
N PHE A 197 0.45 25.37 18.08
CA PHE A 197 1.00 24.75 19.27
C PHE A 197 0.98 25.74 20.45
N GLY A 198 0.11 25.48 21.43
CA GLY A 198 -0.27 26.48 22.43
C GLY A 198 -0.92 27.70 21.77
N ASN A 199 -1.58 28.58 22.52
CA ASN A 199 -2.27 29.75 21.96
C ASN A 199 -1.32 30.81 21.34
N SER A 200 -0.10 30.47 20.92
CA SER A 200 0.91 31.46 20.52
C SER A 200 1.97 31.03 19.49
N SER A 201 2.12 29.75 19.12
CA SER A 201 3.20 29.36 18.16
C SER A 201 2.73 28.41 17.07
N TRP A 202 2.93 28.80 15.80
CA TRP A 202 2.64 27.94 14.65
C TRP A 202 3.82 27.04 14.34
N SER A 203 3.54 25.75 14.14
CA SER A 203 4.53 24.77 13.70
C SER A 203 4.02 24.03 12.48
N TRP A 204 4.87 23.89 11.47
CA TRP A 204 4.59 23.03 10.31
C TRP A 204 4.56 21.58 10.76
N GLN A 205 3.48 20.87 10.45
CA GLN A 205 3.33 19.47 10.79
C GLN A 205 2.82 18.68 9.58
N PRO A 206 3.42 17.51 9.28
CA PRO A 206 2.91 16.63 8.25
C PRO A 206 1.66 15.93 8.76
N LEU A 207 0.60 16.01 7.96
CA LEU A 207 -0.51 15.08 8.05
C LEU A 207 -0.22 13.90 7.16
N ALA A 208 -0.39 12.70 7.70
CA ALA A 208 -0.39 11.48 6.92
C ALA A 208 -1.83 11.04 6.71
N CYS A 209 -2.07 10.35 5.60
CA CYS A 209 -3.33 9.61 5.46
C CYS A 209 -3.39 8.58 6.58
N GLU A 210 -4.38 8.70 7.45
CA GLU A 210 -4.75 7.57 8.28
C GLU A 210 -5.16 6.49 7.28
N PRO A 211 -4.68 5.24 7.42
CA PRO A 211 -5.34 4.15 6.72
C PRO A 211 -6.78 4.23 7.19
N GLU A 212 -7.65 4.82 6.38
CA GLU A 212 -9.07 4.56 6.45
C GLU A 212 -9.09 3.04 6.47
N LYS A 213 -9.47 2.46 7.61
CA LYS A 213 -9.74 1.02 7.69
C LYS A 213 -10.61 0.81 6.49
N LEU A 214 -10.06 0.25 5.41
CA LEU A 214 -10.66 0.42 4.10
C LEU A 214 -12.10 0.01 4.34
N HIS A 215 -13.03 0.96 4.25
CA HIS A 215 -14.42 0.60 4.18
C HIS A 215 -14.51 0.04 2.77
N PHE A 216 -13.95 -1.17 2.61
CA PHE A 216 -14.30 -2.09 1.57
C PHE A 216 -15.81 -2.14 1.75
N VAL A 217 -16.50 -1.36 0.93
CA VAL A 217 -17.75 -1.82 0.37
C VAL A 217 -17.32 -3.08 -0.37
N LEU A 218 -17.19 -4.18 0.38
CA LEU A 218 -16.87 -5.49 -0.15
C LEU A 218 -17.87 -5.63 -1.30
N GLY A 219 -17.36 -5.62 -2.53
CA GLY A 219 -18.23 -5.69 -3.68
C GLY A 219 -19.06 -6.96 -3.55
N VAL A 220 -20.24 -7.01 -4.17
CA VAL A 220 -21.10 -8.22 -4.21
C VAL A 220 -20.27 -9.49 -4.54
N ARG A 221 -19.19 -9.33 -5.32
CA ARG A 221 -18.21 -10.35 -5.71
C ARG A 221 -17.40 -10.96 -4.56
N GLU A 222 -17.02 -10.19 -3.54
CA GLU A 222 -16.16 -10.66 -2.44
C GLU A 222 -16.96 -11.32 -1.31
N TRP A 223 -18.17 -10.80 -1.01
CA TRP A 223 -19.12 -11.49 -0.12
C TRP A 223 -19.48 -12.88 -0.64
N THR A 224 -19.67 -12.99 -1.95
CA THR A 224 -19.91 -14.29 -2.60
C THR A 224 -18.74 -15.25 -2.35
N TYR A 225 -17.49 -14.77 -2.44
CA TYR A 225 -16.30 -15.59 -2.21
C TYR A 225 -16.18 -16.06 -0.75
N ALA A 226 -16.41 -15.17 0.22
CA ALA A 226 -16.38 -15.53 1.64
C ALA A 226 -17.48 -16.53 2.02
N ILE A 227 -18.71 -16.32 1.53
CA ILE A 227 -19.84 -17.23 1.77
C ILE A 227 -19.58 -18.59 1.12
N CYS A 228 -19.09 -18.62 -0.13
CA CYS A 228 -18.70 -19.86 -0.80
C CYS A 228 -17.59 -20.61 -0.04
N LEU A 229 -16.55 -19.92 0.44
CA LEU A 229 -15.49 -20.55 1.23
C LEU A 229 -16.01 -21.19 2.52
N LEU A 230 -16.90 -20.51 3.25
CA LEU A 230 -17.49 -21.07 4.47
C LEU A 230 -18.36 -22.30 4.18
N ILE A 231 -19.20 -22.25 3.14
CA ILE A 231 -20.02 -23.41 2.72
C ILE A 231 -19.12 -24.58 2.31
N CYS A 232 -18.03 -24.33 1.58
CA CYS A 232 -17.06 -25.36 1.22
C CYS A 232 -16.42 -26.00 2.45
N ILE A 233 -15.98 -25.22 3.44
CA ILE A 233 -15.39 -25.74 4.69
C ILE A 233 -16.41 -26.62 5.44
N ILE A 234 -17.66 -26.17 5.58
CA ILE A 234 -18.71 -26.93 6.26
C ILE A 234 -18.99 -28.25 5.52
N SER A 235 -19.10 -28.21 4.19
CA SER A 235 -19.35 -29.42 3.39
C SER A 235 -18.22 -30.45 3.52
N MET A 236 -16.96 -30.00 3.47
CA MET A 236 -15.78 -30.87 3.61
C MET A 236 -15.68 -31.45 5.03
N PHE A 237 -16.09 -30.69 6.05
CA PHE A 237 -16.14 -31.17 7.43
C PHE A 237 -17.20 -32.28 7.61
N ILE A 238 -18.37 -32.13 7.00
CA ILE A 238 -19.42 -33.18 7.00
C ILE A 238 -18.89 -34.46 6.33
N VAL A 239 -18.24 -34.33 5.17
CA VAL A 239 -17.63 -35.47 4.46
C VAL A 239 -16.55 -36.14 5.31
N LEU A 240 -15.71 -35.37 6.00
CA LEU A 240 -14.72 -35.90 6.94
C LEU A 240 -15.39 -36.68 8.08
N MET A 241 -16.46 -36.15 8.67
CA MET A 241 -17.19 -36.83 9.76
C MET A 241 -17.80 -38.16 9.31
N VAL A 242 -18.38 -38.21 8.11
CA VAL A 242 -18.91 -39.46 7.53
C VAL A 242 -17.80 -40.50 7.32
N HIS A 243 -16.62 -40.07 6.84
CA HIS A 243 -15.46 -40.96 6.69
C HIS A 243 -14.84 -41.42 8.02
N LEU A 244 -15.13 -40.73 9.12
CA LEU A 244 -14.69 -41.12 10.47
C LEU A 244 -15.68 -42.08 11.15
N THR A 245 -16.98 -41.93 10.91
CA THR A 245 -18.05 -42.76 11.51
C THR A 245 -18.29 -44.07 10.76
N CYS A 246 -18.10 -44.10 9.44
CA CYS A 246 -18.26 -45.32 8.67
C CYS A 246 -17.06 -46.27 8.87
N SER A 247 -17.30 -47.40 9.56
CA SER A 247 -16.27 -48.39 9.92
C SER A 247 -15.61 -49.04 8.72
N ASP A 248 -16.36 -49.23 7.64
CA ASP A 248 -15.97 -50.08 6.51
C ASP A 248 -14.83 -49.49 5.67
N MET A 249 -14.68 -48.16 5.70
CA MET A 249 -13.60 -47.44 5.02
C MET A 249 -12.54 -46.90 5.97
N ARG A 250 -12.63 -47.20 7.28
CA ARG A 250 -11.80 -46.56 8.30
C ARG A 250 -10.34 -46.99 8.24
N ASN A 251 -10.07 -48.22 7.82
CA ASN A 251 -8.76 -48.87 7.90
C ASN A 251 -8.20 -49.33 6.54
N SER A 252 -8.80 -48.89 5.43
CA SER A 252 -8.23 -49.13 4.10
C SER A 252 -7.13 -48.12 3.80
N PHE A 253 -6.12 -48.52 3.01
CA PHE A 253 -5.04 -47.64 2.56
C PHE A 253 -5.58 -46.35 1.90
N TYR A 254 -6.63 -46.51 1.09
CA TYR A 254 -7.35 -45.41 0.45
C TYR A 254 -8.06 -44.50 1.45
N GLY A 255 -8.66 -45.06 2.51
CA GLY A 255 -9.34 -44.29 3.56
C GLY A 255 -8.39 -43.39 4.38
N VAL A 256 -7.13 -43.79 4.56
CA VAL A 256 -6.12 -42.97 5.24
C VAL A 256 -5.69 -41.80 4.35
N ALA A 257 -5.47 -42.04 3.05
CA ALA A 257 -5.09 -41.00 2.09
C ALA A 257 -6.19 -39.93 1.93
N VAL A 258 -7.45 -40.36 1.83
CA VAL A 258 -8.60 -39.44 1.71
C VAL A 258 -8.75 -38.57 2.96
N LYS A 259 -8.58 -39.13 4.18
CA LYS A 259 -8.62 -38.34 5.43
C LYS A 259 -7.53 -37.28 5.48
N ALA A 260 -6.30 -37.65 5.11
CA ALA A 260 -5.18 -36.71 5.09
C ALA A 260 -5.39 -35.57 4.09
N TYR A 261 -5.91 -35.90 2.90
CA TYR A 261 -6.26 -34.91 1.87
C TYR A 261 -7.34 -33.93 2.36
N MET A 262 -8.45 -34.45 2.91
CA MET A 262 -9.55 -33.63 3.43
C MET A 262 -9.09 -32.68 4.54
N ILE A 263 -8.20 -33.13 5.42
CA ILE A 263 -7.62 -32.28 6.48
C ILE A 263 -6.74 -31.16 5.88
N CYS A 264 -5.88 -31.43 4.88
CA CYS A 264 -5.08 -30.36 4.21
C CYS A 264 -5.99 -29.31 3.60
N VAL A 265 -7.04 -29.76 2.90
CA VAL A 265 -7.98 -28.89 2.20
C VAL A 265 -8.77 -28.02 3.19
N ILE A 266 -9.23 -28.57 4.32
CA ILE A 266 -9.92 -27.81 5.37
C ILE A 266 -8.98 -26.74 5.97
N PHE A 267 -7.74 -27.10 6.30
CA PHE A 267 -6.76 -26.13 6.81
C PHE A 267 -6.39 -25.06 5.78
N GLY A 268 -6.24 -25.44 4.51
CA GLY A 268 -5.95 -24.52 3.42
C GLY A 268 -7.06 -23.50 3.20
N TYR A 269 -8.32 -23.95 3.17
CA TYR A 269 -9.46 -23.04 3.05
C TYR A 269 -9.70 -22.21 4.31
N ALA A 270 -9.44 -22.74 5.51
CA ALA A 270 -9.52 -21.97 6.75
C ALA A 270 -8.47 -20.85 6.79
N LEU A 271 -7.25 -21.12 6.33
CA LEU A 271 -6.19 -20.11 6.20
C LEU A 271 -6.58 -19.04 5.17
N LEU A 272 -7.08 -19.45 4.00
CA LEU A 272 -7.56 -18.51 2.98
C LEU A 272 -8.71 -17.64 3.51
N ALA A 273 -9.68 -18.22 4.21
CA ALA A 273 -10.77 -17.50 4.83
C ALA A 273 -10.26 -16.48 5.88
N HIS A 274 -9.35 -16.91 6.75
CA HIS A 274 -8.74 -16.04 7.77
C HIS A 274 -8.00 -14.85 7.15
N LEU A 275 -7.22 -15.10 6.09
CA LEU A 275 -6.50 -14.04 5.37
C LEU A 275 -7.45 -13.08 4.65
N THR A 276 -8.52 -13.58 4.04
CA THR A 276 -9.54 -12.72 3.41
C THR A 276 -10.30 -11.85 4.40
N LEU A 277 -10.45 -12.31 5.66
CA LEU A 277 -11.18 -11.61 6.71
C LEU A 277 -10.32 -10.61 7.49
N HIS A 278 -9.01 -10.88 7.66
CA HIS A 278 -8.16 -10.07 8.52
C HIS A 278 -7.45 -8.92 7.78
N ASP A 279 -6.97 -9.12 6.54
CA ASP A 279 -6.27 -8.06 5.78
C ASP A 279 -6.13 -8.39 4.27
N PRO A 280 -7.10 -8.02 3.41
CA PRO A 280 -7.00 -8.22 1.96
C PRO A 280 -5.91 -7.36 1.29
N ALA A 281 -5.48 -6.26 1.92
CA ALA A 281 -4.55 -5.29 1.35
C ALA A 281 -3.06 -5.72 1.37
N ASN A 282 -2.69 -6.66 2.24
CA ASN A 282 -1.33 -7.21 2.34
C ASN A 282 -1.20 -8.62 1.75
N LEU A 283 -2.20 -9.07 0.99
CA LEU A 283 -2.13 -10.34 0.30
C LEU A 283 -1.19 -10.22 -0.91
N SER A 284 0.11 -10.46 -0.69
CA SER A 284 1.06 -10.55 -1.80
C SER A 284 0.55 -11.57 -2.82
N SER A 285 0.60 -11.24 -4.12
CA SER A 285 0.22 -12.18 -5.19
C SER A 285 0.99 -13.52 -5.09
N ALA A 286 2.18 -13.48 -4.47
CA ALA A 286 2.96 -14.64 -4.07
C ALA A 286 2.22 -15.54 -3.06
N ALA A 287 1.64 -15.00 -1.99
CA ALA A 287 0.89 -15.80 -1.01
C ALA A 287 -0.28 -16.55 -1.66
N CYS A 288 -1.02 -15.89 -2.56
CA CYS A 288 -2.16 -16.48 -3.26
C CYS A 288 -1.75 -17.61 -4.23
N ARG A 289 -0.54 -17.54 -4.79
CA ARG A 289 0.04 -18.60 -5.65
C ARG A 289 0.70 -19.71 -4.84
N ILE A 290 1.28 -19.36 -3.68
CA ILE A 290 2.02 -20.27 -2.81
C ILE A 290 1.06 -21.18 -2.03
N ILE A 291 -0.06 -20.69 -1.52
CA ILE A 291 -0.98 -21.50 -0.68
C ILE A 291 -1.56 -22.73 -1.42
N PRO A 292 -2.07 -22.63 -2.66
CA PRO A 292 -2.54 -23.80 -3.40
C PRO A 292 -1.38 -24.73 -3.79
N SER A 293 -0.24 -24.17 -4.22
CA SER A 293 0.95 -24.95 -4.61
C SER A 293 1.59 -25.71 -3.45
N ARG A 294 1.45 -25.21 -2.22
CA ARG A 294 1.99 -25.81 -0.99
C ARG A 294 1.15 -27.00 -0.50
N CYS A 295 -0.19 -27.02 -0.66
CA CYS A 295 -0.94 -28.27 -0.39
C CYS A 295 -0.64 -29.34 -1.46
N SER A 296 -0.36 -28.97 -2.73
CA SER A 296 0.06 -29.95 -3.74
C SER A 296 1.48 -30.51 -3.52
N SER A 297 2.42 -29.72 -2.96
CA SER A 297 3.80 -30.18 -2.74
C SER A 297 3.96 -31.09 -1.51
N TRP A 298 2.98 -31.13 -0.60
CA TRP A 298 2.98 -32.06 0.54
C TRP A 298 2.63 -33.51 0.15
N PHE A 299 2.23 -33.78 -1.11
CA PHE A 299 1.79 -35.10 -1.58
C PHE A 299 2.48 -35.62 -2.85
N CYS A 300 3.75 -35.25 -3.07
CA CYS A 300 4.63 -36.06 -3.91
C CYS A 300 5.90 -36.48 -3.16
N PRO A 301 5.81 -37.37 -2.14
CA PRO A 301 6.94 -38.18 -1.74
C PRO A 301 6.66 -39.67 -2.02
N PHE A 302 6.07 -40.02 -3.18
CA PHE A 302 6.05 -41.40 -3.67
C PHE A 302 6.01 -41.43 -5.20
N THR A 303 7.16 -41.16 -5.82
CA THR A 303 7.55 -41.79 -7.09
C THR A 303 8.96 -42.33 -6.88
N TYR A 304 9.04 -43.50 -6.27
CA TYR A 304 9.82 -44.70 -6.63
C TYR A 304 9.63 -45.75 -5.53
#